data_AF-A0A968FWW4-F1
#
_entry.id   AF-A0A968FWW4-F1
#
_cell.length_a   1.000
_cell.length_b   1.000
_cell.length_c   1.000
_cell.angle_alpha   90.00
_cell.angle_beta   90.00
_cell.angle_gamma   90.00
#
_symmetry.space_group_name_H-M   'P 1'
#
loop_
_entity.id
_entity.type
_entity.pdbx_description
1 polymer ?
#
loop_
_entity_poly.entity_id
_entity_poly.type
_entity_poly.pdbx_seq_one_letter_code
_entity_poly.pdbx_strand_id
1 'polypeptide(L)'
;PGIVTDENGKATLKVSFPDSLSEWRATARAATRGNRFGIATSHTQTRKPLMVRLQAPRFFVVGDVLTLSAIINNQAKEPLTVLPEIKAQGITLTGMTVRGKKLEMGKSSIKIPAGEALRVDWTAAVKSPGHVRLRVTAKSESYADGMEKSFLVHEHGIEKFIAKSGKMKGDRRHVALTLPPERKPGSTRVTVQMTPSLAVTLLDALPYLVDYPYGCTEQTLSRFLPSVITLRTLSGLGLKPESVADRMFGGLEPEAAGKTHPQGKKDLKRLKAMVGEGLSRLYDFQHSDGGWGWWKDGDSDPFMTAYVLWGLAVAREAGAKVDADALARGVRYLDRELVTAETRLDRQAWMLHALSVSSASAEEKKPTPFQTRALENLWKNRD
;
A
#
# COMPACT_ATOMS: atom_id res chain seq x y z
N PRO A 1 -16.49 -2.87 -22.46
CA PRO A 1 -17.07 -3.13 -23.80
C PRO A 1 -18.53 -3.60 -23.67
N GLY A 2 -19.48 -2.82 -24.17
CA GLY A 2 -20.88 -3.24 -24.30
C GLY A 2 -21.14 -3.78 -25.70
N ILE A 3 -21.95 -4.83 -25.83
CA ILE A 3 -22.34 -5.41 -27.11
C ILE A 3 -23.84 -5.19 -27.28
N VAL A 4 -24.26 -4.67 -28.43
CA VAL A 4 -25.67 -4.52 -28.79
C VAL A 4 -26.10 -5.79 -29.52
N THR A 5 -27.23 -6.37 -29.11
CA THR A 5 -27.81 -7.52 -29.80
C THR A 5 -28.43 -7.11 -31.12
N ASP A 6 -28.53 -8.06 -32.06
CA ASP A 6 -29.31 -7.92 -33.27
C ASP A 6 -30.82 -7.86 -32.98
N GLU A 7 -31.62 -7.75 -34.04
CA GLU A 7 -33.10 -7.69 -33.99
C GLU A 7 -33.73 -8.95 -33.37
N ASN A 8 -33.01 -10.07 -33.34
CA ASN A 8 -33.43 -11.33 -32.74
C ASN A 8 -32.93 -11.48 -31.28
N GLY A 9 -32.31 -10.45 -30.70
CA GLY A 9 -31.75 -10.50 -29.35
C GLY A 9 -30.47 -11.32 -29.24
N LYS A 10 -29.76 -11.60 -30.34
CA LYS A 10 -28.52 -12.38 -30.34
C LYS A 10 -27.29 -11.49 -30.55
N ALA A 11 -26.18 -11.89 -29.98
CA ALA A 11 -24.88 -11.26 -30.21
C ALA A 11 -23.81 -12.34 -30.25
N THR A 12 -22.80 -12.18 -31.10
CA THR A 12 -21.67 -13.12 -31.20
C THR A 12 -20.36 -12.37 -31.05
N LEU A 13 -19.49 -12.87 -30.17
CA LEU A 13 -18.16 -12.31 -29.94
C LEU A 13 -17.13 -13.39 -30.22
N LYS A 14 -16.11 -13.05 -31.01
CA LYS A 14 -14.91 -13.88 -31.15
C LYS A 14 -13.88 -13.43 -30.13
N VAL A 15 -13.37 -14.38 -29.35
CA VAL A 15 -12.34 -14.13 -28.34
C VAL A 15 -11.19 -15.09 -28.59
N SER A 16 -9.98 -14.56 -28.66
CA SER A 16 -8.77 -15.39 -28.63
C SER A 16 -8.43 -15.72 -27.19
N PHE A 17 -8.29 -17.01 -26.89
CA PHE A 17 -7.80 -17.43 -25.57
C PHE A 17 -6.34 -17.03 -25.41
N PRO A 18 -5.93 -16.55 -24.23
CA PRO A 18 -4.52 -16.31 -23.94
C PRO A 18 -3.80 -17.64 -23.74
N ASP A 19 -2.47 -17.60 -23.63
CA ASP A 19 -1.61 -18.79 -23.51
C ASP A 19 -1.87 -19.65 -22.25
N SER A 20 -2.69 -19.15 -21.32
CA SER A 20 -3.08 -19.88 -20.10
C SER A 20 -3.97 -21.08 -20.42
N LEU A 21 -3.43 -22.28 -20.20
CA LEU A 21 -4.14 -23.54 -20.31
C LEU A 21 -4.94 -23.81 -19.02
N SER A 22 -6.16 -23.27 -18.96
CA SER A 22 -7.05 -23.32 -17.81
C SER A 22 -8.51 -23.56 -18.20
N GLU A 23 -9.37 -23.71 -17.21
CA GLU A 23 -10.79 -23.46 -17.36
C GLU A 23 -11.09 -21.95 -17.36
N TRP A 24 -11.96 -21.55 -18.27
CA TRP A 24 -12.43 -20.19 -18.49
C TRP A 24 -13.91 -20.10 -18.15
N ARG A 25 -14.27 -19.11 -17.34
CA ARG A 25 -15.66 -18.78 -17.02
C ARG A 25 -16.08 -17.52 -17.77
N ALA A 26 -17.02 -17.66 -18.69
CA ALA A 26 -17.65 -16.54 -19.37
C ALA A 26 -18.94 -16.16 -18.63
N THR A 27 -19.04 -14.90 -18.20
CA THR A 27 -20.26 -14.35 -17.59
C THR A 27 -20.83 -13.26 -18.49
N ALA A 28 -22.05 -13.47 -18.98
CA ALA A 28 -22.80 -12.49 -19.74
C ALA A 28 -23.83 -11.81 -18.83
N ARG A 29 -23.85 -10.47 -18.82
CA ARG A 29 -24.87 -9.66 -18.16
C ARG A 29 -25.57 -8.83 -19.23
N ALA A 30 -26.89 -8.96 -19.32
CA ALA A 30 -27.71 -8.24 -20.29
C ALA A 30 -28.66 -7.29 -19.57
N ALA A 31 -28.88 -6.12 -20.15
CA ALA A 31 -29.86 -5.16 -19.71
C ALA A 31 -30.58 -4.55 -20.92
N THR A 32 -31.88 -4.30 -20.79
CA THR A 32 -32.69 -3.62 -21.81
C THR A 32 -32.95 -2.17 -21.42
N ARG A 33 -33.36 -1.33 -22.38
CA ARG A 33 -33.80 0.05 -22.09
C ARG A 33 -35.00 0.13 -21.14
N GLY A 34 -35.80 -0.93 -21.05
CA GLY A 34 -36.98 -1.02 -20.19
C GLY A 34 -36.71 -1.65 -18.82
N ASN A 35 -35.52 -1.48 -18.25
CA ASN A 35 -35.12 -2.00 -16.93
C ASN A 35 -35.21 -3.53 -16.73
N ARG A 36 -35.28 -4.34 -17.79
CA ARG A 36 -35.10 -5.81 -17.67
C ARG A 36 -33.63 -6.17 -17.66
N PHE A 37 -33.23 -7.10 -16.79
CA PHE A 37 -31.87 -7.59 -16.66
C PHE A 37 -31.81 -9.13 -16.70
N GLY A 38 -30.66 -9.67 -17.08
CA GLY A 38 -30.39 -11.11 -17.06
C GLY A 38 -28.90 -11.39 -16.91
N ILE A 39 -28.58 -12.55 -16.31
CA ILE A 39 -27.21 -13.02 -16.17
C ILE A 39 -27.12 -14.50 -16.55
N ALA A 40 -26.07 -14.87 -17.28
CA ALA A 40 -25.77 -16.25 -17.62
C ALA A 40 -24.27 -16.50 -17.49
N THR A 41 -23.91 -17.74 -17.18
CA THR A 41 -22.51 -18.17 -17.05
C THR A 41 -22.29 -19.44 -17.86
N SER A 42 -21.14 -19.55 -18.52
CA SER A 42 -20.70 -20.75 -19.23
C SER A 42 -19.21 -21.01 -18.97
N HIS A 43 -18.80 -22.28 -19.10
CA HIS A 43 -17.43 -22.73 -18.87
C HIS A 43 -16.86 -23.39 -20.12
N THR A 44 -15.58 -23.17 -20.38
CA THR A 44 -14.84 -23.84 -21.46
C THR A 44 -13.40 -24.04 -21.03
N GLN A 45 -12.72 -25.05 -21.57
CA GLN A 45 -11.38 -25.41 -21.14
C GLN A 45 -10.42 -25.44 -22.32
N THR A 46 -9.27 -24.81 -22.14
CA THR A 46 -8.16 -24.85 -23.10
C THR A 46 -7.11 -25.82 -22.60
N ARG A 47 -6.80 -26.86 -23.39
CA ARG A 47 -5.84 -27.92 -23.03
C ARG A 47 -4.93 -28.22 -24.23
N LYS A 48 -3.70 -28.64 -23.96
CA LYS A 48 -2.79 -29.25 -24.96
C LYS A 48 -2.54 -30.71 -24.62
N PRO A 49 -2.16 -31.57 -25.60
CA PRO A 49 -1.80 -32.97 -25.34
C PRO A 49 -0.64 -33.13 -24.35
N LEU A 50 0.30 -32.18 -24.35
CA LEU A 50 1.37 -32.07 -23.36
C LEU A 50 1.34 -30.65 -22.81
N MET A 51 1.38 -30.50 -21.48
CA MET A 51 1.38 -29.19 -20.81
C MET A 51 2.45 -29.14 -19.74
N VAL A 52 3.09 -27.99 -19.57
CA VAL A 52 4.04 -27.74 -18.47
C VAL A 52 3.67 -26.49 -17.68
N ARG A 53 3.70 -26.62 -16.34
CA ARG A 53 3.36 -25.52 -15.43
C ARG A 53 4.46 -25.30 -14.40
N LEU A 54 5.16 -24.17 -14.53
CA LEU A 54 6.15 -23.72 -13.54
C LEU A 54 5.47 -23.35 -12.22
N GLN A 55 5.97 -23.92 -11.13
CA GLN A 55 5.68 -23.60 -9.73
C GLN A 55 6.95 -23.01 -9.09
N ALA A 56 6.91 -21.71 -8.83
CA ALA A 56 7.99 -20.93 -8.23
C ALA A 56 7.38 -19.96 -7.21
N PRO A 57 8.14 -19.51 -6.19
CA PRO A 57 7.67 -18.50 -5.25
C PRO A 57 7.39 -17.17 -5.95
N ARG A 58 6.69 -16.25 -5.27
CA ARG A 58 6.33 -14.94 -5.83
C ARG A 58 7.54 -14.02 -6.02
N PHE A 59 8.57 -14.22 -5.19
CA PHE A 59 9.84 -13.53 -5.21
C PHE A 59 10.90 -14.45 -4.60
N PHE A 60 12.17 -14.06 -4.75
CA PHE A 60 13.31 -14.73 -4.13
C PHE A 60 14.02 -13.76 -3.19
N VAL A 61 14.87 -14.29 -2.33
CA VAL A 61 15.78 -13.52 -1.49
C VAL A 61 17.21 -14.00 -1.69
N VAL A 62 18.17 -13.09 -1.67
CA VAL A 62 19.60 -13.44 -1.71
C VAL A 62 19.93 -14.44 -0.59
N GLY A 63 20.63 -15.51 -0.91
CA GLY A 63 20.96 -16.58 0.03
C GLY A 63 19.96 -17.75 0.04
N ASP A 64 18.81 -17.62 -0.63
CA ASP A 64 17.86 -18.73 -0.74
C ASP A 64 18.51 -19.95 -1.44
N VAL A 65 18.29 -21.13 -0.84
CA VAL A 65 18.49 -22.43 -1.48
C VAL A 65 17.13 -23.11 -1.50
N LEU A 66 16.57 -23.27 -2.70
CA LEU A 66 15.17 -23.66 -2.85
C LEU A 66 14.95 -24.66 -3.97
N THR A 67 13.76 -25.23 -3.98
CA THR A 67 13.29 -26.13 -5.04
C THR A 67 12.29 -25.41 -5.93
N LEU A 68 12.63 -25.29 -7.22
CA LEU A 68 11.72 -24.91 -8.29
C LEU A 68 11.07 -26.17 -8.84
N SER A 69 9.76 -26.14 -9.06
CA SER A 69 9.03 -27.32 -9.53
C SER A 69 8.30 -27.03 -10.81
N ALA A 70 8.13 -28.04 -11.65
CA ALA A 70 7.15 -28.00 -12.73
C ALA A 70 6.27 -29.24 -12.69
N ILE A 71 5.00 -29.04 -12.97
CA ILE A 71 4.06 -30.13 -13.20
C ILE A 71 3.92 -30.29 -14.71
N ILE A 72 4.21 -31.48 -15.20
CA ILE A 72 4.08 -31.86 -16.60
C ILE A 72 2.91 -32.83 -16.71
N ASN A 73 1.90 -32.47 -17.48
CA ASN A 73 0.69 -33.26 -17.66
C ASN A 73 0.70 -33.88 -19.06
N ASN A 74 0.57 -35.20 -19.13
CA ASN A 74 0.30 -35.90 -20.37
C ASN A 74 -1.22 -36.10 -20.51
N GLN A 75 -1.83 -35.40 -21.44
CA GLN A 75 -3.26 -35.52 -21.78
C GLN A 75 -3.47 -36.23 -23.13
N ALA A 76 -2.42 -36.75 -23.75
CA ALA A 76 -2.53 -37.63 -24.90
C ALA A 76 -3.11 -38.99 -24.48
N LYS A 77 -3.60 -39.75 -25.46
CA LYS A 77 -4.14 -41.11 -25.24
C LYS A 77 -3.06 -42.15 -24.98
N GLU A 78 -1.80 -41.81 -25.24
CA GLU A 78 -0.65 -42.71 -25.17
C GLU A 78 0.40 -42.21 -24.16
N PRO A 79 1.21 -43.10 -23.57
CA PRO A 79 2.32 -42.70 -22.72
C PRO A 79 3.35 -41.90 -23.51
N LEU A 80 3.84 -40.79 -22.95
CA LEU A 80 4.85 -39.95 -23.57
C LEU A 80 6.20 -40.07 -22.85
N THR A 81 7.27 -40.16 -23.63
CA THR A 81 8.64 -39.91 -23.15
C THR A 81 8.95 -38.44 -23.35
N VAL A 82 9.20 -37.72 -22.25
CA VAL A 82 9.32 -36.26 -22.23
C VAL A 82 10.69 -35.86 -21.69
N LEU A 83 11.37 -34.94 -22.37
CA LEU A 83 12.56 -34.25 -21.87
C LEU A 83 12.15 -32.94 -21.18
N PRO A 84 12.27 -32.85 -19.85
CA PRO A 84 12.04 -31.61 -19.11
C PRO A 84 13.35 -30.78 -19.07
N GLU A 85 13.24 -29.50 -19.40
CA GLU A 85 14.36 -28.56 -19.34
C GLU A 85 13.92 -27.31 -18.58
N ILE A 86 14.82 -26.73 -17.79
CA ILE A 86 14.66 -25.39 -17.23
C ILE A 86 15.88 -24.55 -17.57
N LYS A 87 15.63 -23.35 -18.10
CA LYS A 87 16.65 -22.31 -18.27
C LYS A 87 16.39 -21.23 -17.24
N ALA A 88 17.43 -20.88 -16.49
CA ALA A 88 17.38 -19.86 -15.46
C ALA A 88 18.39 -18.74 -15.76
N GLN A 89 17.94 -17.50 -15.62
CA GLN A 89 18.79 -16.31 -15.59
C GLN A 89 18.66 -15.65 -14.21
N GLY A 90 19.78 -15.18 -13.65
CA GLY A 90 19.81 -14.51 -12.34
C GLY A 90 19.88 -15.45 -11.12
N ILE A 91 19.75 -16.76 -11.31
CA ILE A 91 19.98 -17.79 -10.27
C ILE A 91 20.82 -18.94 -10.83
N THR A 92 21.40 -19.73 -9.93
CA THR A 92 22.20 -20.91 -10.29
C THR A 92 21.40 -22.18 -10.02
N LEU A 93 21.21 -23.02 -11.03
CA LEU A 93 20.62 -24.35 -10.89
C LEU A 93 21.72 -25.33 -10.46
N THR A 94 21.45 -26.16 -9.45
CA THR A 94 22.45 -27.06 -8.84
C THR A 94 22.10 -28.54 -8.99
N GLY A 95 20.86 -28.87 -9.36
CA GLY A 95 20.46 -30.24 -9.60
C GLY A 95 19.03 -30.38 -10.08
N MET A 96 18.70 -31.59 -10.54
CA MET A 96 17.35 -31.99 -10.93
C MET A 96 17.01 -33.33 -10.29
N THR A 97 15.78 -33.44 -9.81
CA THR A 97 15.26 -34.62 -9.13
C THR A 97 13.86 -34.93 -9.63
N VAL A 98 13.55 -36.21 -9.85
CA VAL A 98 12.22 -36.70 -10.18
C VAL A 98 11.91 -37.91 -9.32
N ARG A 99 10.79 -37.88 -8.59
CA ARG A 99 10.41 -38.94 -7.62
C ARG A 99 11.55 -39.29 -6.65
N GLY A 100 12.26 -38.27 -6.15
CA GLY A 100 13.39 -38.43 -5.22
C GLY A 100 14.70 -38.94 -5.85
N LYS A 101 14.72 -39.29 -7.15
CA LYS A 101 15.94 -39.73 -7.85
C LYS A 101 16.61 -38.55 -8.56
N LYS A 102 17.91 -38.37 -8.33
CA LYS A 102 18.73 -37.37 -9.00
C LYS A 102 18.92 -37.74 -10.47
N LEU A 103 18.73 -36.78 -11.36
CA LEU A 103 18.85 -36.95 -12.81
C LEU A 103 19.80 -35.91 -13.40
N GLU A 104 20.38 -36.23 -14.56
CA GLU A 104 21.23 -35.29 -15.30
C GLU A 104 20.37 -34.28 -16.07
N MET A 105 20.54 -33.00 -15.74
CA MET A 105 19.84 -31.89 -16.39
C MET A 105 20.11 -31.85 -17.90
N GLY A 106 19.07 -31.67 -18.70
CA GLY A 106 19.18 -31.50 -20.16
C GLY A 106 19.38 -32.80 -20.96
N LYS A 107 19.51 -33.96 -20.30
CA LYS A 107 19.66 -35.26 -20.99
C LYS A 107 18.62 -36.30 -20.58
N SER A 108 18.15 -36.25 -19.33
CA SER A 108 17.28 -37.29 -18.78
C SER A 108 15.83 -37.12 -19.22
N SER A 109 15.33 -38.04 -20.04
CA SER A 109 13.90 -38.13 -20.37
C SER A 109 13.11 -38.90 -19.30
N ILE A 110 11.86 -38.52 -19.08
CA ILE A 110 10.92 -39.13 -18.14
C ILE A 110 9.72 -39.70 -18.89
N LYS A 111 9.27 -40.90 -18.51
CA LYS A 111 8.05 -41.50 -19.05
C LYS A 111 6.85 -41.06 -18.21
N ILE A 112 5.84 -40.49 -18.86
CA ILE A 112 4.59 -40.05 -18.23
C ILE A 112 3.44 -40.84 -18.88
N PRO A 113 2.72 -41.70 -18.13
CA PRO A 113 1.58 -42.42 -18.67
C PRO A 113 0.48 -41.50 -19.22
N ALA A 114 -0.41 -42.05 -20.06
CA ALA A 114 -1.55 -41.30 -20.59
C ALA A 114 -2.47 -40.82 -19.47
N GLY A 115 -2.90 -39.56 -19.51
CA GLY A 115 -3.78 -38.95 -18.51
C GLY A 115 -3.09 -38.57 -17.18
N GLU A 116 -1.83 -38.93 -16.99
CA GLU A 116 -1.08 -38.72 -15.74
C GLU A 116 -0.32 -37.39 -15.72
N ALA A 117 0.12 -37.00 -14.53
CA ALA A 117 1.00 -35.86 -14.33
C ALA A 117 2.26 -36.27 -13.55
N LEU A 118 3.38 -35.62 -13.86
CA LEU A 118 4.62 -35.81 -13.13
C LEU A 118 5.21 -34.47 -12.67
N ARG A 119 5.66 -34.44 -11.42
CA ARG A 119 6.43 -33.33 -10.86
C ARG A 119 7.91 -33.53 -11.13
N VAL A 120 8.55 -32.48 -11.65
CA VAL A 120 10.00 -32.38 -11.82
C VAL A 120 10.51 -31.24 -10.95
N ASP A 121 11.56 -31.50 -10.18
CA ASP A 121 12.13 -30.55 -9.24
C ASP A 121 13.55 -30.17 -9.65
N TRP A 122 13.87 -28.89 -9.55
CA TRP A 122 15.20 -28.33 -9.74
C TRP A 122 15.63 -27.57 -8.50
N THR A 123 16.80 -27.90 -7.97
CA THR A 123 17.40 -27.14 -6.87
C THR A 123 18.09 -25.90 -7.43
N ALA A 124 17.86 -24.76 -6.80
CA ALA A 124 18.45 -23.49 -7.21
C ALA A 124 19.00 -22.72 -6.00
N ALA A 125 20.06 -21.95 -6.25
CA ALA A 125 20.68 -21.04 -5.29
C ALA A 125 20.65 -19.61 -5.83
N VAL A 126 20.30 -18.67 -4.94
CA VAL A 126 20.15 -17.25 -5.26
C VAL A 126 21.31 -16.47 -4.64
N LYS A 127 22.13 -15.79 -5.46
CA LYS A 127 23.37 -15.16 -4.99
C LYS A 127 23.37 -13.64 -5.06
N SER A 128 22.54 -13.04 -5.91
CA SER A 128 22.54 -11.60 -6.16
C SER A 128 21.12 -11.08 -6.29
N PRO A 129 20.85 -9.83 -5.86
CA PRO A 129 19.56 -9.19 -6.07
C PRO A 129 19.32 -8.90 -7.57
N GLY A 130 18.07 -8.58 -7.92
CA GLY A 130 17.71 -8.18 -9.28
C GLY A 130 16.55 -8.99 -9.86
N HIS A 131 16.58 -9.24 -11.16
CA HIS A 131 15.51 -9.94 -11.85
C HIS A 131 15.92 -11.36 -12.21
N VAL A 132 14.98 -12.29 -12.04
CA VAL A 132 15.15 -13.70 -12.40
C VAL A 132 14.17 -14.04 -13.49
N ARG A 133 14.63 -14.76 -14.51
CA ARG A 133 13.81 -15.28 -15.60
C ARG A 133 13.93 -16.79 -15.62
N LEU A 134 12.79 -17.46 -15.49
CA LEU A 134 12.70 -18.92 -15.51
C LEU A 134 11.87 -19.34 -16.71
N ARG A 135 12.46 -20.18 -17.56
CA ARG A 135 11.78 -20.80 -18.69
C ARG A 135 11.83 -22.31 -18.51
N VAL A 136 10.69 -22.93 -18.27
CA VAL A 136 10.56 -24.39 -18.27
C VAL A 136 9.97 -24.86 -19.59
N THR A 137 10.48 -25.97 -20.12
CA THR A 137 9.94 -26.62 -21.31
C THR A 137 9.82 -28.11 -21.10
N ALA A 138 8.79 -28.71 -21.71
CA ALA A 138 8.59 -30.15 -21.78
C ALA A 138 8.46 -30.53 -23.25
N LYS A 139 9.31 -31.44 -23.73
CA LYS A 139 9.33 -31.87 -25.14
C LYS A 139 9.21 -33.39 -25.22
N SER A 140 8.26 -33.90 -25.97
CA SER A 140 8.24 -35.27 -26.46
C SER A 140 8.57 -35.28 -27.97
N GLU A 141 8.52 -36.45 -28.60
CA GLU A 141 8.68 -36.58 -30.04
C GLU A 141 7.63 -35.79 -30.83
N SER A 142 6.37 -35.80 -30.37
CA SER A 142 5.24 -35.23 -31.12
C SER A 142 4.68 -33.93 -30.54
N TYR A 143 4.96 -33.62 -29.27
CA TYR A 143 4.36 -32.48 -28.58
C TYR A 143 5.42 -31.71 -27.79
N ALA A 144 5.24 -30.39 -27.71
CA ALA A 144 6.06 -29.54 -26.87
C ALA A 144 5.24 -28.43 -26.24
N ASP A 145 5.61 -28.06 -25.02
CA ASP A 145 5.05 -26.91 -24.32
C ASP A 145 6.12 -26.21 -23.48
N GLY A 146 5.90 -24.93 -23.19
CA GLY A 146 6.84 -24.12 -22.44
C GLY A 146 6.18 -22.96 -21.73
N MET A 147 6.72 -22.60 -20.57
CA MET A 147 6.27 -21.48 -19.77
C MET A 147 7.46 -20.65 -19.33
N GLU A 148 7.39 -19.33 -19.54
CA GLU A 148 8.36 -18.36 -19.03
C GLU A 148 7.71 -17.43 -18.01
N LYS A 149 8.40 -17.19 -16.90
CA LYS A 149 8.03 -16.19 -15.90
C LYS A 149 9.24 -15.41 -15.42
N SER A 150 8.99 -14.16 -15.03
CA SER A 150 9.98 -13.29 -14.41
C SER A 150 9.59 -12.98 -12.96
N PHE A 151 10.61 -12.89 -12.10
CA PHE A 151 10.48 -12.70 -10.66
C PHE A 151 11.51 -11.68 -10.19
N LEU A 152 11.24 -11.08 -9.03
CA LEU A 152 12.18 -10.19 -8.35
C LEU A 152 12.96 -10.98 -7.29
N VAL A 153 14.24 -10.67 -7.15
CA VAL A 153 15.11 -11.10 -6.05
C VAL A 153 15.34 -9.90 -5.14
N HIS A 154 14.87 -10.02 -3.91
CA HIS A 154 15.12 -9.05 -2.86
C HIS A 154 16.48 -9.28 -2.22
N GLU A 155 17.07 -8.18 -1.78
CA GLU A 155 18.24 -8.23 -0.92
C GLU A 155 17.86 -8.88 0.42
N HIS A 156 18.71 -9.75 0.96
CA HIS A 156 18.50 -10.27 2.31
C HIS A 156 18.85 -9.20 3.34
N GLY A 157 17.85 -8.63 4.00
CA GLY A 157 18.04 -7.63 5.03
C GLY A 157 16.82 -6.73 5.16
N ILE A 158 16.96 -5.73 6.03
CA ILE A 158 15.98 -4.66 6.19
C ILE A 158 16.57 -3.36 5.67
N GLU A 159 15.75 -2.57 5.00
CA GLU A 159 16.09 -1.20 4.67
C GLU A 159 16.15 -0.38 5.97
N LYS A 160 17.31 0.23 6.26
CA LYS A 160 17.47 1.14 7.39
C LYS A 160 17.64 2.57 6.88
N PHE A 161 16.67 3.41 7.18
CA PHE A 161 16.72 4.84 6.90
C PHE A 161 17.29 5.60 8.09
N ILE A 162 18.42 6.29 7.89
CA ILE A 162 19.06 7.13 8.90
C ILE A 162 19.01 8.57 8.39
N ALA A 163 18.25 9.42 9.09
CA ALA A 163 18.10 10.81 8.73
C ALA A 163 18.62 11.75 9.81
N LYS A 164 19.23 12.86 9.36
CA LYS A 164 19.47 14.05 10.16
C LYS A 164 18.99 15.26 9.39
N SER A 165 18.26 16.14 10.08
CA SER A 165 17.77 17.40 9.53
C SER A 165 18.22 18.58 10.38
N GLY A 166 18.13 19.78 9.83
CA GLY A 166 18.29 21.01 10.61
C GLY A 166 18.44 22.24 9.75
N LYS A 167 18.57 23.39 10.41
CA LYS A 167 18.72 24.69 9.77
C LYS A 167 20.20 25.09 9.76
N MET A 168 20.62 25.81 8.73
CA MET A 168 21.96 26.37 8.61
C MET A 168 21.85 27.87 8.37
N LYS A 169 22.69 28.64 9.06
CA LYS A 169 23.02 30.03 8.73
C LYS A 169 24.54 30.11 8.56
N GLY A 170 25.01 30.79 7.51
CA GLY A 170 26.43 30.84 7.14
C GLY A 170 26.85 29.69 6.21
N ASP A 171 28.16 29.55 6.00
CA ASP A 171 28.69 28.82 4.84
C ASP A 171 29.05 27.35 5.12
N ARG A 172 29.11 26.94 6.39
CA ARG A 172 29.55 25.59 6.77
C ARG A 172 28.75 25.01 7.93
N ARG A 173 28.33 23.75 7.77
CA ARG A 173 27.73 22.94 8.84
C ARG A 173 28.24 21.51 8.77
N HIS A 174 28.66 20.99 9.91
CA HIS A 174 29.09 19.59 10.04
C HIS A 174 27.91 18.71 10.47
N VAL A 175 27.72 17.58 9.80
CA VAL A 175 26.67 16.58 10.11
C VAL A 175 27.33 15.21 10.23
N ALA A 176 27.45 14.70 11.45
CA ALA A 176 27.95 13.36 11.69
C ALA A 176 26.83 12.32 11.52
N LEU A 177 27.04 11.31 10.69
CA LEU A 177 26.14 10.16 10.52
C LEU A 177 26.86 8.89 11.00
N THR A 178 26.23 8.16 11.92
CA THR A 178 26.73 6.86 12.38
C THR A 178 26.09 5.77 11.53
N LEU A 179 26.89 5.11 10.69
CA LEU A 179 26.42 4.03 9.84
C LEU A 179 26.57 2.69 10.56
N PRO A 180 25.57 1.78 10.50
CA PRO A 180 25.68 0.45 11.06
C PRO A 180 26.81 -0.35 10.39
N PRO A 181 27.64 -1.09 11.15
CA PRO A 181 28.71 -1.90 10.58
C PRO A 181 28.18 -3.07 9.74
N GLU A 182 26.98 -3.59 10.02
CA GLU A 182 26.33 -4.70 9.30
C GLU A 182 25.71 -4.27 7.96
N ARG A 183 25.85 -3.00 7.56
CA ARG A 183 25.31 -2.52 6.28
C ARG A 183 26.01 -3.22 5.11
N LYS A 184 25.26 -3.41 4.02
CA LYS A 184 25.83 -3.86 2.74
C LYS A 184 26.43 -2.64 2.01
N PRO A 185 27.76 -2.58 1.81
CA PRO A 185 28.39 -1.38 1.26
C PRO A 185 27.86 -1.00 -0.12
N GLY A 186 27.67 -1.98 -1.01
CA GLY A 186 27.18 -1.78 -2.38
C GLY A 186 25.72 -1.36 -2.49
N SER A 187 24.93 -1.45 -1.41
CA SER A 187 23.54 -1.00 -1.36
C SER A 187 23.33 0.22 -0.47
N THR A 188 24.40 0.84 0.03
CA THR A 188 24.29 2.03 0.88
C THR A 188 24.23 3.28 0.01
N ARG A 189 23.16 4.07 0.14
CA ARG A 189 23.01 5.37 -0.51
C ARG A 189 23.02 6.48 0.54
N VAL A 190 23.62 7.62 0.21
CA VAL A 190 23.54 8.85 1.01
C VAL A 190 22.97 9.95 0.13
N THR A 191 21.89 10.58 0.59
CA THR A 191 21.24 11.69 -0.10
C THR A 191 21.36 12.93 0.79
N VAL A 192 21.92 14.02 0.25
CA VAL A 192 21.99 15.32 0.92
C VAL A 192 21.04 16.28 0.20
N GLN A 193 20.04 16.77 0.91
CA GLN A 193 19.09 17.73 0.39
C GLN A 193 19.23 19.07 1.13
N MET A 194 19.29 20.16 0.37
CA MET A 194 19.31 21.52 0.89
C MET A 194 18.17 22.31 0.25
N THR A 195 17.38 22.97 1.08
CA THR A 195 16.23 23.77 0.63
C THR A 195 16.35 25.18 1.22
N PRO A 196 15.93 26.23 0.47
CA PRO A 196 15.98 27.60 0.99
C PRO A 196 14.88 27.86 2.04
N SER A 197 13.90 26.98 2.19
CA SER A 197 12.83 27.11 3.18
C SER A 197 12.27 25.76 3.63
N LEU A 198 11.66 25.75 4.82
CA LEU A 198 10.97 24.58 5.37
C LEU A 198 9.68 24.22 4.58
N ALA A 199 9.03 25.22 3.99
CA ALA A 199 7.81 25.02 3.19
C ALA A 199 8.05 24.08 2.00
N VAL A 200 9.26 24.13 1.43
CA VAL A 200 9.68 23.24 0.34
C VAL A 200 9.75 21.78 0.80
N THR A 201 10.30 21.53 1.99
CA THR A 201 10.42 20.17 2.54
C THR A 201 9.06 19.54 2.87
N LEU A 202 8.09 20.35 3.30
CA LEU A 202 6.72 19.87 3.54
C LEU A 202 6.10 19.33 2.26
N LEU A 203 6.29 20.02 1.13
CA LEU A 203 5.79 19.61 -0.17
C LEU A 203 6.39 18.28 -0.67
N ASP A 204 7.66 18.01 -0.37
CA ASP A 204 8.31 16.73 -0.70
C ASP A 204 7.80 15.56 0.16
N ALA A 205 7.39 15.83 1.40
CA ALA A 205 6.88 14.80 2.32
C ALA A 205 5.41 14.44 2.03
N LEU A 206 4.65 15.34 1.38
CA LEU A 206 3.22 15.15 1.14
C LEU A 206 2.87 13.84 0.41
N PRO A 207 3.55 13.41 -0.67
CA PRO A 207 3.29 12.13 -1.33
C PRO A 207 3.23 10.91 -0.40
N TYR A 208 4.11 10.88 0.61
CA TYR A 208 4.15 9.80 1.60
C TYR A 208 2.98 9.86 2.58
N LEU A 209 2.41 11.04 2.77
CA LEU A 209 1.22 11.25 3.60
C LEU A 209 -0.07 11.01 2.79
N VAL A 210 0.01 11.11 1.46
CA VAL A 210 -1.13 11.01 0.54
C VAL A 210 -1.60 9.58 0.31
N ASP A 211 -0.67 8.63 0.17
CA ASP A 211 -0.95 7.30 -0.39
C ASP A 211 -0.79 6.17 0.66
N TYR A 212 -1.38 6.36 1.86
CA TYR A 212 -1.45 5.31 2.90
C TYR A 212 -2.84 4.64 2.90
N PRO A 213 -2.97 3.37 2.49
CA PRO A 213 -4.26 2.76 2.11
C PRO A 213 -5.10 2.20 3.28
N TYR A 214 -4.85 2.61 4.52
CA TYR A 214 -5.55 2.07 5.70
C TYR A 214 -6.37 3.12 6.43
N GLY A 215 -7.43 2.65 7.09
CA GLY A 215 -8.67 3.38 7.24
C GLY A 215 -9.11 3.71 8.66
N CYS A 216 -8.25 3.58 9.66
CA CYS A 216 -8.57 3.93 11.04
C CYS A 216 -8.81 5.44 11.21
N THR A 217 -9.39 5.84 12.34
CA THR A 217 -9.54 7.27 12.69
C THR A 217 -8.18 7.98 12.74
N GLU A 218 -7.20 7.36 13.41
CA GLU A 218 -5.84 7.89 13.55
C GLU A 218 -5.16 8.07 12.19
N GLN A 219 -5.24 7.05 11.34
CA GLN A 219 -4.65 7.08 10.00
C GLN A 219 -5.33 8.12 9.09
N THR A 220 -6.64 8.26 9.19
CA THR A 220 -7.40 9.31 8.48
C THR A 220 -6.92 10.69 8.91
N LEU A 221 -6.73 10.91 10.21
CA LEU A 221 -6.24 12.19 10.72
C LEU A 221 -4.77 12.44 10.34
N SER A 222 -3.92 11.43 10.40
CA SER A 222 -2.49 11.50 10.04
C SER A 222 -2.26 11.81 8.55
N ARG A 223 -3.22 11.52 7.67
CA ARG A 223 -3.24 11.98 6.26
C ARG A 223 -3.81 13.39 6.12
N PHE A 224 -4.91 13.66 6.84
CA PHE A 224 -5.66 14.89 6.76
C PHE A 224 -4.86 16.10 7.26
N LEU A 225 -4.29 16.00 8.46
CA LEU A 225 -3.70 17.14 9.16
C LEU A 225 -2.46 17.71 8.45
N PRO A 226 -1.50 16.90 7.98
CA PRO A 226 -0.37 17.46 7.23
C PRO A 226 -0.79 18.12 5.91
N SER A 227 -1.84 17.61 5.26
CA SER A 227 -2.38 18.19 4.03
C SER A 227 -2.95 19.59 4.29
N VAL A 228 -3.70 19.74 5.40
CA VAL A 228 -4.24 21.01 5.89
C VAL A 228 -3.12 22.00 6.24
N ILE A 229 -2.14 21.58 7.05
CA ILE A 229 -1.03 22.44 7.48
C ILE A 229 -0.22 22.91 6.27
N THR A 230 0.01 22.04 5.30
CA THR A 230 0.75 22.41 4.09
C THR A 230 -0.02 23.41 3.25
N LEU A 231 -1.32 23.21 3.04
CA LEU A 231 -2.17 24.18 2.34
C LEU A 231 -2.19 25.55 3.03
N ARG A 232 -2.29 25.58 4.37
CA ARG A 232 -2.21 26.83 5.16
C ARG A 232 -0.87 27.53 4.97
N THR A 233 0.22 26.77 5.08
CA THR A 233 1.59 27.30 4.97
C THR A 233 1.83 27.91 3.60
N LEU A 234 1.42 27.22 2.53
CA LEU A 234 1.54 27.74 1.16
C LEU A 234 0.68 28.98 0.94
N SER A 235 -0.57 28.96 1.42
CA SER A 235 -1.49 30.10 1.31
C SER A 235 -0.96 31.34 2.04
N GLY A 236 -0.43 31.17 3.26
CA GLY A 236 0.17 32.25 4.04
C GLY A 236 1.45 32.83 3.41
N LEU A 237 2.15 32.03 2.60
CA LEU A 237 3.31 32.48 1.82
C LEU A 237 2.93 33.01 0.42
N GLY A 238 1.64 33.04 0.07
CA GLY A 238 1.18 33.45 -1.26
C GLY A 238 1.55 32.46 -2.39
N LEU A 239 1.92 31.24 -2.04
CA LEU A 239 2.34 30.20 -2.98
C LEU A 239 1.15 29.31 -3.35
N LYS A 240 0.97 29.04 -4.65
CA LYS A 240 -0.02 28.07 -5.13
C LYS A 240 0.60 26.67 -5.20
N PRO A 241 -0.03 25.61 -4.68
CA PRO A 241 0.52 24.25 -4.72
C PRO A 241 0.98 23.83 -6.12
N GLU A 242 0.23 24.20 -7.16
CA GLU A 242 0.54 23.90 -8.56
C GLU A 242 1.81 24.60 -9.05
N SER A 243 2.09 25.81 -8.56
CA SER A 243 3.29 26.58 -8.94
C SER A 243 4.58 26.05 -8.34
N VAL A 244 4.47 25.25 -7.27
CA VAL A 244 5.62 24.69 -6.54
C VAL A 244 5.78 23.20 -6.82
N ALA A 245 4.70 22.51 -7.20
CA ALA A 245 4.66 21.09 -7.57
C ALA A 245 5.71 20.73 -8.63
N ASP A 246 5.76 21.45 -9.74
CA ASP A 246 6.64 21.13 -10.87
C ASP A 246 8.13 21.37 -10.59
N ARG A 247 8.45 22.06 -9.49
CA ARG A 247 9.83 22.45 -9.14
C ARG A 247 10.49 21.50 -8.15
N MET A 248 9.77 20.56 -7.53
CA MET A 248 10.22 19.95 -6.27
C MET A 248 10.11 18.43 -6.16
N PHE A 249 9.45 17.73 -7.09
CA PHE A 249 9.41 16.26 -7.07
C PHE A 249 10.78 15.64 -7.42
N GLY A 250 11.69 15.54 -6.46
CA GLY A 250 12.98 14.88 -6.63
C GLY A 250 13.82 14.62 -5.37
N GLY A 251 13.48 15.20 -4.21
CA GLY A 251 14.39 15.25 -3.06
C GLY A 251 14.49 13.98 -2.21
N LEU A 252 13.36 13.33 -1.89
CA LEU A 252 13.29 12.29 -0.85
C LEU A 252 13.43 10.84 -1.38
N GLU A 253 14.15 10.62 -2.48
CA GLU A 253 14.34 9.34 -3.18
C GLU A 253 13.23 8.96 -4.20
N PRO A 254 13.41 9.34 -5.47
CA PRO A 254 12.52 8.93 -6.57
C PRO A 254 12.37 7.40 -6.70
N GLU A 255 13.39 6.64 -6.31
CA GLU A 255 13.43 5.18 -6.42
C GLU A 255 12.64 4.45 -5.33
N ALA A 256 12.61 4.98 -4.09
CA ALA A 256 11.86 4.39 -2.97
C ALA A 256 10.39 4.82 -2.97
N ALA A 257 10.10 6.11 -3.23
CA ALA A 257 8.74 6.64 -3.30
C ALA A 257 7.86 5.90 -4.31
N GLY A 258 8.43 5.51 -5.46
CA GLY A 258 7.69 4.79 -6.51
C GLY A 258 7.31 3.36 -6.16
N LYS A 259 8.04 2.71 -5.23
CA LYS A 259 7.78 1.32 -4.83
C LYS A 259 6.71 1.22 -3.75
N THR A 260 6.67 2.19 -2.84
CA THR A 260 5.75 2.20 -1.69
C THR A 260 4.48 3.02 -1.94
N HIS A 261 4.57 4.07 -2.77
CA HIS A 261 3.48 5.01 -3.03
C HIS A 261 3.43 5.31 -4.55
N PRO A 262 3.11 4.30 -5.38
CA PRO A 262 3.20 4.38 -6.84
C PRO A 262 2.30 5.47 -7.44
N GLN A 263 1.26 5.91 -6.71
CA GLN A 263 0.37 7.00 -7.13
C GLN A 263 0.71 8.34 -6.47
N GLY A 264 1.50 8.38 -5.39
CA GLY A 264 1.82 9.60 -4.63
C GLY A 264 2.63 10.65 -5.40
N LYS A 265 3.33 10.28 -6.48
CA LYS A 265 4.32 11.13 -7.18
C LYS A 265 3.77 12.39 -7.89
N LYS A 266 2.46 12.57 -8.05
CA LYS A 266 1.91 13.60 -8.97
C LYS A 266 0.70 14.38 -8.44
N ASP A 267 0.39 14.30 -7.14
CA ASP A 267 -0.98 14.56 -6.69
C ASP A 267 -1.19 15.71 -5.71
N LEU A 268 -0.35 16.76 -5.77
CA LEU A 268 -0.63 18.00 -5.04
C LEU A 268 -1.98 18.63 -5.44
N LYS A 269 -2.48 18.31 -6.64
CA LYS A 269 -3.83 18.67 -7.11
C LYS A 269 -4.95 18.00 -6.30
N ARG A 270 -4.70 16.84 -5.69
CA ARG A 270 -5.67 16.15 -4.81
C ARG A 270 -5.63 16.58 -3.37
N LEU A 271 -4.69 17.42 -2.93
CA LEU A 271 -4.64 17.85 -1.51
C LEU A 271 -6.00 18.37 -1.02
N LYS A 272 -6.68 19.20 -1.82
CA LYS A 272 -8.03 19.69 -1.48
C LYS A 272 -9.06 18.56 -1.42
N ALA A 273 -9.02 17.61 -2.37
CA ALA A 273 -9.91 16.45 -2.37
C ALA A 273 -9.66 15.57 -1.14
N MET A 274 -8.41 15.36 -0.75
CA MET A 274 -8.06 14.58 0.44
C MET A 274 -8.51 15.23 1.74
N VAL A 275 -8.43 16.57 1.83
CA VAL A 275 -9.01 17.32 2.95
C VAL A 275 -10.51 17.03 3.03
N GLY A 276 -11.23 17.10 1.91
CA GLY A 276 -12.66 16.78 1.84
C GLY A 276 -12.99 15.33 2.18
N GLU A 277 -12.27 14.36 1.61
CA GLU A 277 -12.42 12.92 1.90
C GLU A 277 -12.11 12.61 3.37
N GLY A 278 -11.06 13.22 3.93
CA GLY A 278 -10.67 13.09 5.32
C GLY A 278 -11.75 13.60 6.26
N LEU A 279 -12.28 14.80 6.01
CA LEU A 279 -13.41 15.36 6.76
C LEU A 279 -14.64 14.46 6.69
N SER A 280 -15.06 14.08 5.47
CA SER A 280 -16.23 13.22 5.27
C SER A 280 -16.10 11.91 6.02
N ARG A 281 -14.91 11.32 6.05
CA ARG A 281 -14.65 10.06 6.76
C ARG A 281 -14.64 10.26 8.28
N LEU A 282 -14.02 11.32 8.78
CA LEU A 282 -14.06 11.65 10.20
C LEU A 282 -15.51 11.86 10.66
N TYR A 283 -16.35 12.50 9.87
CA TYR A 283 -17.77 12.67 10.20
C TYR A 283 -18.53 11.33 10.22
N ASP A 284 -18.27 10.46 9.24
CA ASP A 284 -18.83 9.10 9.20
C ASP A 284 -18.38 8.22 10.37
N PHE A 285 -17.24 8.55 10.99
CA PHE A 285 -16.65 7.82 12.12
C PHE A 285 -17.01 8.41 13.48
N GLN A 286 -17.74 9.53 13.53
CA GLN A 286 -18.19 10.09 14.79
C GLN A 286 -19.38 9.27 15.31
N HIS A 287 -19.29 8.80 16.54
CA HIS A 287 -20.36 8.02 17.15
C HIS A 287 -21.49 8.90 17.68
N SER A 288 -22.62 8.28 18.04
CA SER A 288 -23.81 8.98 18.54
C SER A 288 -23.58 9.73 19.85
N ASP A 289 -22.60 9.32 20.65
CA ASP A 289 -22.21 10.01 21.88
C ASP A 289 -21.34 11.25 21.64
N GLY A 290 -20.97 11.51 20.38
CA GLY A 290 -20.14 12.62 19.95
C GLY A 290 -18.64 12.35 19.92
N GLY A 291 -18.19 11.19 20.39
CA GLY A 291 -16.79 10.79 20.42
C GLY A 291 -16.31 10.14 19.12
N TRP A 292 -15.00 9.92 19.06
CA TRP A 292 -14.33 9.10 18.06
C TRP A 292 -13.57 7.96 18.74
N GLY A 293 -13.67 6.77 18.15
CA GLY A 293 -12.85 5.62 18.53
C GLY A 293 -11.62 5.46 17.64
N TRP A 294 -10.88 4.37 17.87
CA TRP A 294 -9.80 3.93 16.99
C TRP A 294 -10.32 3.46 15.62
N TRP A 295 -11.56 2.97 15.59
CA TRP A 295 -12.26 2.40 14.45
C TRP A 295 -13.67 2.99 14.35
N LYS A 296 -14.31 2.86 13.19
CA LYS A 296 -15.70 3.31 12.97
C LYS A 296 -16.72 2.61 13.85
N ASP A 297 -16.58 1.29 13.99
CA ASP A 297 -17.54 0.44 14.71
C ASP A 297 -17.02 0.06 16.12
N GLY A 298 -16.12 0.87 16.69
CA GLY A 298 -15.54 0.67 18.02
C GLY A 298 -16.13 1.60 19.07
N ASP A 299 -15.68 1.49 20.32
CA ASP A 299 -16.06 2.44 21.36
C ASP A 299 -15.33 3.78 21.18
N SER A 300 -15.98 4.86 21.59
CA SER A 300 -15.35 6.19 21.68
C SER A 300 -14.20 6.17 22.67
N ASP A 301 -13.08 6.76 22.28
CA ASP A 301 -11.89 6.87 23.13
C ASP A 301 -11.56 8.36 23.38
N PRO A 302 -11.33 8.78 24.65
CA PRO A 302 -11.06 10.19 24.96
C PRO A 302 -9.79 10.75 24.29
N PHE A 303 -8.75 9.93 24.13
CA PHE A 303 -7.52 10.36 23.47
C PHE A 303 -7.76 10.58 21.97
N MET A 304 -8.42 9.63 21.31
CA MET A 304 -8.76 9.73 19.90
C MET A 304 -9.74 10.87 19.62
N THR A 305 -10.73 11.06 20.49
CA THR A 305 -11.67 12.19 20.39
C THR A 305 -10.94 13.52 20.51
N ALA A 306 -10.02 13.67 21.48
CA ALA A 306 -9.20 14.87 21.61
C ALA A 306 -8.30 15.09 20.39
N TYR A 307 -7.71 14.02 19.84
CA TYR A 307 -6.88 14.11 18.63
C TYR A 307 -7.69 14.59 17.42
N VAL A 308 -8.86 14.01 17.16
CA VAL A 308 -9.74 14.43 16.06
C VAL A 308 -10.24 15.86 16.28
N LEU A 309 -10.69 16.22 17.49
CA LEU A 309 -11.18 17.56 17.79
C LEU A 309 -10.09 18.62 17.52
N TRP A 310 -8.88 18.37 18.02
CA TRP A 310 -7.72 19.23 17.75
C TRP A 310 -7.43 19.35 16.26
N GLY A 311 -7.39 18.23 15.53
CA GLY A 311 -7.12 18.25 14.08
C GLY A 311 -8.19 18.99 13.27
N LEU A 312 -9.46 18.84 13.63
CA LEU A 312 -10.56 19.60 13.03
C LEU A 312 -10.46 21.11 13.34
N ALA A 313 -10.07 21.49 14.55
CA ALA A 313 -9.85 22.88 14.92
C ALA A 313 -8.70 23.52 14.11
N VAL A 314 -7.56 22.81 14.00
CA VAL A 314 -6.42 23.25 13.16
C VAL A 314 -6.85 23.38 11.69
N ALA A 315 -7.72 22.50 11.21
CA ALA A 315 -8.25 22.59 9.86
C ALA A 315 -9.17 23.77 9.62
N ARG A 316 -10.02 24.09 10.60
CA ARG A 316 -10.85 25.29 10.55
C ARG A 316 -9.99 26.55 10.51
N GLU A 317 -8.95 26.65 11.34
CA GLU A 317 -7.99 27.77 11.29
C GLU A 317 -7.24 27.87 9.96
N ALA A 318 -6.99 26.73 9.30
CA ALA A 318 -6.38 26.67 7.98
C ALA A 318 -7.35 27.04 6.83
N GLY A 319 -8.60 27.38 7.15
CA GLY A 319 -9.62 27.77 6.17
C GLY A 319 -10.42 26.60 5.56
N ALA A 320 -10.28 25.39 6.11
CA ALA A 320 -11.15 24.28 5.72
C ALA A 320 -12.57 24.50 6.27
N LYS A 321 -13.59 24.13 5.48
CA LYS A 321 -14.98 24.16 5.91
C LYS A 321 -15.25 22.95 6.80
N VAL A 322 -15.16 23.16 8.11
CA VAL A 322 -15.41 22.12 9.12
C VAL A 322 -16.84 22.27 9.65
N ASP A 323 -17.57 21.16 9.75
CA ASP A 323 -18.90 21.09 10.36
C ASP A 323 -18.84 21.47 11.84
N ALA A 324 -19.57 22.54 12.20
CA ALA A 324 -19.64 23.07 13.55
C ALA A 324 -20.36 22.12 14.52
N ASP A 325 -21.34 21.36 14.05
CA ASP A 325 -22.10 20.43 14.90
C ASP A 325 -21.24 19.24 15.30
N ALA A 326 -20.42 18.73 14.37
CA ALA A 326 -19.46 17.67 14.65
C ALA A 326 -18.45 18.08 15.72
N LEU A 327 -17.90 19.31 15.61
CA LEU A 327 -17.01 19.90 16.62
C LEU A 327 -17.71 20.03 17.98
N ALA A 328 -18.92 20.58 18.01
CA ALA A 328 -19.67 20.80 19.24
C ALA A 328 -20.01 19.48 19.96
N ARG A 329 -20.34 18.42 19.21
CA ARG A 329 -20.52 17.07 19.78
C ARG A 329 -19.23 16.53 20.40
N GLY A 330 -18.09 16.69 19.72
CA GLY A 330 -16.78 16.28 20.25
C GLY A 330 -16.38 17.03 21.52
N VAL A 331 -16.62 18.36 21.56
CA VAL A 331 -16.41 19.18 22.76
C VAL A 331 -17.24 18.66 23.93
N ARG A 332 -18.55 18.41 23.71
CA ARG A 332 -19.44 17.89 24.78
C ARG A 332 -18.99 16.52 25.29
N TYR A 333 -18.53 15.65 24.41
CA TYR A 333 -17.98 14.35 24.81
C TYR A 333 -16.76 14.55 25.72
N LEU A 334 -15.76 15.32 25.30
CA LEU A 334 -14.54 15.53 26.09
C LEU A 334 -14.80 16.23 27.41
N ASP A 335 -15.71 17.21 27.44
CA ASP A 335 -16.10 17.90 28.67
C ASP A 335 -16.64 16.93 29.74
N ARG A 336 -17.40 15.92 29.32
CA ARG A 336 -17.87 14.85 30.21
C ARG A 336 -16.72 13.95 30.67
N GLU A 337 -15.81 13.61 29.76
CA GLU A 337 -14.67 12.72 30.05
C GLU A 337 -13.56 13.39 30.90
N LEU A 338 -13.51 14.72 31.00
CA LEU A 338 -12.59 15.41 31.90
C LEU A 338 -12.76 14.97 33.37
N VAL A 339 -13.99 14.62 33.77
CA VAL A 339 -14.32 14.14 35.11
C VAL A 339 -13.83 12.70 35.32
N THR A 340 -14.02 11.83 34.32
CA THR A 340 -13.60 10.42 34.39
C THR A 340 -12.08 10.25 34.35
N ALA A 341 -11.36 11.27 33.86
CA ALA A 341 -9.91 11.32 33.78
C ALA A 341 -9.22 12.08 34.93
N GLU A 342 -9.91 12.42 36.03
CA GLU A 342 -9.35 13.22 37.14
C GLU A 342 -8.05 12.65 37.74
N THR A 343 -7.87 11.33 37.69
CA THR A 343 -6.65 10.63 38.15
C THR A 343 -5.61 10.38 37.06
N ARG A 344 -5.91 10.71 35.79
CA ARG A 344 -5.04 10.52 34.62
C ARG A 344 -4.65 11.89 34.05
N LEU A 345 -3.68 12.52 34.70
CA LEU A 345 -3.28 13.91 34.45
C LEU A 345 -2.81 14.15 33.01
N ASP A 346 -2.07 13.21 32.41
CA ASP A 346 -1.63 13.25 31.03
C ASP A 346 -2.81 13.32 30.04
N ARG A 347 -3.81 12.47 30.26
CA ARG A 347 -5.04 12.42 29.45
C ARG A 347 -5.87 13.68 29.64
N GLN A 348 -5.98 14.15 30.88
CA GLN A 348 -6.72 15.38 31.21
C GLN A 348 -6.06 16.60 30.55
N ALA A 349 -4.73 16.69 30.57
CA ALA A 349 -3.96 17.73 29.89
C ALA A 349 -4.18 17.71 28.37
N TRP A 350 -4.16 16.52 27.76
CA TRP A 350 -4.39 16.37 26.32
C TRP A 350 -5.81 16.79 25.90
N MET A 351 -6.83 16.38 26.66
CA MET A 351 -8.21 16.79 26.39
C MET A 351 -8.40 18.30 26.53
N LEU A 352 -7.84 18.92 27.58
CA LEU A 352 -7.86 20.37 27.77
C LEU A 352 -7.14 21.11 26.65
N HIS A 353 -6.01 20.59 26.16
CA HIS A 353 -5.33 21.16 25.01
C HIS A 353 -6.26 21.17 23.78
N ALA A 354 -6.85 20.02 23.42
CA ALA A 354 -7.76 19.93 22.28
C ALA A 354 -8.98 20.86 22.42
N LEU A 355 -9.59 20.91 23.60
CA LEU A 355 -10.70 21.82 23.93
C LEU A 355 -10.29 23.29 23.77
N SER A 356 -9.12 23.67 24.27
CA SER A 356 -8.63 25.05 24.18
C SER A 356 -8.41 25.52 22.73
N VAL A 357 -7.85 24.66 21.87
CA VAL A 357 -7.62 24.96 20.45
C VAL A 357 -8.95 25.03 19.68
N SER A 358 -9.91 24.17 20.02
CA SER A 358 -11.26 24.22 19.46
C SER A 358 -12.01 25.50 19.87
N SER A 359 -11.92 25.91 21.13
CA SER A 359 -12.58 27.12 21.63
C SER A 359 -11.91 28.41 21.14
N ALA A 360 -10.59 28.44 20.97
CA ALA A 360 -9.88 29.60 20.42
C ALA A 360 -10.35 29.98 19.00
N SER A 361 -10.92 29.01 18.27
CA SER A 361 -11.48 29.20 16.95
C SER A 361 -13.02 29.32 16.92
N ALA A 362 -13.68 29.36 18.08
CA ALA A 362 -15.10 29.65 18.26
C ALA A 362 -15.30 31.01 18.95
N GLU A 363 -16.44 31.67 18.74
CA GLU A 363 -16.72 33.00 19.32
C GLU A 363 -16.95 32.97 20.85
N GLU A 364 -17.19 31.80 21.44
CA GLU A 364 -17.39 31.62 22.88
C GLU A 364 -16.07 31.41 23.64
N LYS A 365 -15.74 32.39 24.48
CA LYS A 365 -14.43 32.51 25.16
C LYS A 365 -14.38 31.98 26.60
N LYS A 366 -15.44 31.38 27.14
CA LYS A 366 -15.48 31.00 28.57
C LYS A 366 -15.32 29.49 28.76
N PRO A 367 -14.35 29.04 29.59
CA PRO A 367 -14.21 27.62 29.90
C PRO A 367 -15.42 27.12 30.70
N THR A 368 -15.77 25.86 30.50
CA THR A 368 -16.83 25.22 31.27
C THR A 368 -16.36 24.88 32.69
N PRO A 369 -17.29 24.65 33.65
CA PRO A 369 -16.89 24.28 35.01
C PRO A 369 -16.01 23.02 35.07
N PHE A 370 -16.24 22.05 34.17
CA PHE A 370 -15.41 20.84 34.06
C PHE A 370 -14.00 21.18 33.59
N GLN A 371 -13.86 22.06 32.60
CA GLN A 371 -12.56 22.53 32.12
C GLN A 371 -11.79 23.29 33.19
N THR A 372 -12.45 24.21 33.91
CA THR A 372 -11.83 24.96 35.01
C THR A 372 -11.34 24.03 36.11
N ARG A 373 -12.17 23.07 36.56
CA ARG A 373 -11.78 22.11 37.58
C ARG A 373 -10.63 21.21 37.14
N ALA A 374 -10.66 20.74 35.90
CA ALA A 374 -9.57 19.94 35.34
C ALA A 374 -8.25 20.74 35.26
N LEU A 375 -8.31 22.01 34.88
CA LEU A 375 -7.13 22.88 34.86
C LEU A 375 -6.55 23.09 36.26
N GLU A 376 -7.39 23.35 37.26
CA GLU A 376 -6.97 23.47 38.65
C GLU A 376 -6.33 22.17 39.18
N ASN A 377 -6.89 21.02 38.81
CA ASN A 377 -6.35 19.71 39.17
C ASN A 377 -4.94 19.52 38.61
N LEU A 378 -4.73 19.82 37.32
CA LEU A 378 -3.39 19.78 36.70
C LEU A 378 -2.43 20.77 37.35
N TRP A 379 -2.89 21.99 37.64
CA TRP A 379 -2.06 23.01 38.27
C TRP A 379 -1.57 22.60 39.67
N LYS A 380 -2.43 21.93 40.45
CA LYS A 380 -2.10 21.39 41.77
C LYS A 380 -1.11 20.22 41.70
N ASN A 381 -1.13 19.45 40.63
CA ASN A 381 -0.29 18.25 40.41
C ASN A 381 0.72 18.44 39.26
N ARG A 382 1.29 19.64 39.14
CA ARG A 382 2.19 20.02 38.02
C ARG A 382 3.64 19.53 38.18
N ASP A 383 4.00 19.18 39.42
CA ASP A 383 5.30 18.63 39.82
C ASP A 383 5.17 17.12 39.94
#